data_AF-A0A397DT69-F1
#
_entry.id   AF-A0A397DT69-F1
#
_cell.length_a   1.000
_cell.length_b   1.000
_cell.length_c   1.000
_cell.angle_alpha   90.00
_cell.angle_beta   90.00
_cell.angle_gamma   90.00
#
_symmetry.space_group_name_H-M   'P 1'
#
loop_
_entity.id
_entity.type
_entity.pdbx_description
1 polymer ?
#
loop_
_entity_poly.entity_id
_entity_poly.type
_entity_poly.pdbx_seq_one_letter_code
_entity_poly.pdbx_strand_id
1 'polypeptide(L)'
;MGDGLEYVAIGSHYNSGTEDGEQIKIKEEIKHPKNNAETNEYDVGVYILERDSKFPAVEVSFDTVEDDTPTVVRGWGTTASEGAPSKVLLEVGVDVVNQEQCAEWLKDGSDFVVKASMLCAGGKEGESPCQGDSGGPMTVESNGSAKLVGVVSWGVECAIKNKPGVYSRISTARDFIEPYLKNSPTSVPGPTKPTTMPNATTKRPTTASPGPTKPTTMPNATTMRPTTAARKLGCATCGVCYFPGDDNCFSDFSKEDCEYYSPQHGTLWCGN
;
A
#
# COMPACT_ATOMS: atom_id res chain seq x y z
N MET A 1 12.34 -0.11 -6.41
CA MET A 1 11.81 0.22 -7.76
C MET A 1 11.69 -1.05 -8.58
N GLY A 2 10.61 -1.20 -9.35
CA GLY A 2 10.46 -2.32 -10.28
C GLY A 2 11.27 -2.07 -11.54
N ASP A 3 12.37 -2.77 -11.73
CA ASP A 3 13.18 -2.64 -12.93
C ASP A 3 12.42 -3.16 -14.17
N GLY A 4 12.47 -2.41 -15.27
CA GLY A 4 12.01 -2.89 -16.58
C GLY A 4 10.50 -2.73 -16.86
N LEU A 5 9.83 -1.81 -16.18
CA LEU A 5 8.45 -1.44 -16.53
C LEU A 5 8.42 -0.75 -17.91
N GLU A 6 7.53 -1.21 -18.80
CA GLU A 6 7.40 -0.63 -20.14
C GLU A 6 6.34 0.48 -20.20
N TYR A 7 5.28 0.38 -19.37
CA TYR A 7 4.17 1.33 -19.35
C TYR A 7 3.73 1.62 -17.91
N VAL A 8 3.13 2.80 -17.71
CA VAL A 8 2.29 3.12 -16.54
C VAL A 8 0.82 3.14 -16.94
N ALA A 9 -0.06 2.75 -16.03
CA ALA A 9 -1.49 2.96 -16.14
C ALA A 9 -1.91 4.16 -15.29
N ILE A 10 -2.57 5.16 -15.88
CA ILE A 10 -3.00 6.39 -15.20
C ILE A 10 -4.52 6.50 -15.27
N GLY A 11 -5.13 6.87 -14.15
CA GLY A 11 -6.58 7.01 -14.01
C GLY A 11 -7.35 5.70 -13.99
N SER A 12 -6.67 4.58 -13.74
CA SER A 12 -7.28 3.25 -13.60
C SER A 12 -7.92 3.10 -12.22
N HIS A 13 -9.11 2.50 -12.14
CA HIS A 13 -9.67 1.99 -10.89
C HIS A 13 -9.28 0.53 -10.67
N TYR A 14 -9.09 -0.24 -11.75
CA TYR A 14 -8.76 -1.65 -11.68
C TYR A 14 -7.26 -1.90 -11.70
N ASN A 15 -6.82 -2.93 -10.97
CA ASN A 15 -5.40 -3.31 -10.90
C ASN A 15 -4.84 -3.87 -12.22
N SER A 16 -5.72 -4.22 -13.17
CA SER A 16 -5.35 -4.65 -14.51
C SER A 16 -4.73 -3.52 -15.33
N GLY A 17 -5.03 -2.27 -15.01
CA GLY A 17 -4.50 -1.08 -15.69
C GLY A 17 -4.94 -0.92 -17.14
N THR A 18 -5.84 -1.78 -17.63
CA THR A 18 -6.26 -1.85 -19.05
C THR A 18 -7.76 -1.61 -19.25
N GLU A 19 -8.54 -1.55 -18.17
CA GLU A 19 -10.00 -1.48 -18.24
C GLU A 19 -10.53 -0.04 -18.35
N ASP A 20 -10.06 0.87 -17.50
CA ASP A 20 -10.68 2.20 -17.34
C ASP A 20 -9.70 3.38 -17.24
N GLY A 21 -8.40 3.12 -17.37
CA GLY A 21 -7.34 4.15 -17.42
C GLY A 21 -6.79 4.41 -18.83
N GLU A 22 -5.62 5.05 -18.87
CA GLU A 22 -4.77 5.05 -20.06
C GLU A 22 -3.41 4.43 -19.76
N GLN A 23 -2.84 3.73 -20.75
CA GLN A 23 -1.47 3.25 -20.69
C GLN A 23 -0.55 4.20 -21.43
N ILE A 24 0.55 4.59 -20.79
CA ILE A 24 1.56 5.47 -21.37
C ILE A 24 2.94 4.82 -21.23
N LYS A 25 3.69 4.79 -22.33
CA LYS A 25 5.03 4.21 -22.35
C LYS A 25 5.98 5.01 -21.46
N ILE A 26 6.83 4.30 -20.74
CA ILE A 26 7.94 4.87 -19.98
C ILE A 26 9.12 5.08 -20.95
N LYS A 27 9.61 6.32 -21.05
CA LYS A 27 10.82 6.67 -21.80
C LYS A 27 12.07 6.45 -20.97
N GLU A 28 12.01 6.81 -19.70
CA GLU A 28 13.17 6.81 -18.82
C GLU A 28 12.73 6.56 -17.38
N GLU A 29 13.53 5.76 -16.66
CA GLU A 29 13.46 5.58 -15.22
C GLU A 29 14.67 6.27 -14.60
N ILE A 30 14.41 7.18 -13.66
CA ILE A 30 15.44 7.92 -12.96
C ILE A 30 15.31 7.63 -11.47
N LYS A 31 16.30 6.91 -10.93
CA LYS A 31 16.39 6.64 -9.48
C LYS A 31 16.97 7.85 -8.77
N HIS A 32 16.52 8.14 -7.55
CA HIS A 32 17.14 9.20 -6.76
C HIS A 32 18.65 8.90 -6.58
N PRO A 33 19.56 9.84 -6.86
CA PRO A 33 21.01 9.56 -6.88
C PRO A 33 21.59 9.21 -5.51
N LYS A 34 20.90 9.57 -4.43
CA LYS A 34 21.23 9.19 -3.05
C LYS A 34 20.46 7.96 -2.54
N ASN A 35 19.73 7.26 -3.40
CA ASN A 35 19.01 6.05 -3.01
C ASN A 35 20.01 5.02 -2.45
N ASN A 36 19.66 4.42 -1.31
CA ASN A 36 20.44 3.35 -0.70
C ASN A 36 19.51 2.17 -0.39
N ALA A 37 19.64 1.09 -1.16
CA ALA A 37 18.82 -0.11 -0.99
C ALA A 37 19.14 -0.90 0.30
N GLU A 38 20.29 -0.66 0.94
CA GLU A 38 20.64 -1.29 2.22
C GLU A 38 19.98 -0.58 3.40
N THR A 39 19.63 0.71 3.25
CA THR A 39 19.02 1.51 4.32
C THR A 39 17.62 2.02 4.00
N ASN A 40 17.13 1.79 2.78
CA ASN A 40 15.93 2.38 2.19
C ASN A 40 15.88 3.93 2.24
N GLU A 41 17.03 4.59 2.36
CA GLU A 41 17.09 6.04 2.29
C GLU A 41 16.84 6.52 0.86
N TYR A 42 16.06 7.60 0.72
CA TYR A 42 15.70 8.19 -0.57
C TYR A 42 15.14 7.15 -1.56
N ASP A 43 14.25 6.27 -1.09
CA ASP A 43 13.52 5.30 -1.92
C ASP A 43 12.40 5.97 -2.73
N VAL A 44 12.81 6.80 -3.68
CA VAL A 44 11.95 7.58 -4.56
C VAL A 44 12.60 7.72 -5.93
N GLY A 45 11.78 7.79 -6.98
CA GLY A 45 12.23 7.91 -8.36
C GLY A 45 11.21 8.59 -9.23
N VAL A 46 11.63 8.91 -10.46
CA VAL A 46 10.80 9.56 -11.46
C VAL A 46 10.78 8.71 -12.73
N TYR A 47 9.58 8.46 -13.26
CA TYR A 47 9.40 7.95 -14.61
C TYR A 47 9.09 9.11 -15.56
N ILE A 48 9.85 9.21 -16.65
CA ILE A 48 9.57 10.13 -17.75
C ILE A 48 8.67 9.42 -18.75
N LEU A 49 7.51 9.99 -19.03
CA LEU A 49 6.51 9.39 -19.90
C LEU A 49 6.69 9.79 -21.37
N GLU A 50 6.24 8.96 -22.29
CA GLU A 50 6.33 9.23 -23.72
C GLU A 50 5.53 10.46 -24.14
N ARG A 51 4.39 10.68 -23.49
CA ARG A 51 3.48 11.80 -23.71
C ARG A 51 2.81 12.20 -22.39
N ASP A 52 2.17 13.35 -22.42
CA ASP A 52 1.33 13.82 -21.33
C ASP A 52 0.09 12.92 -21.15
N SER A 53 -0.31 12.78 -19.88
CA SER A 53 -1.58 12.16 -19.50
C SER A 53 -2.75 13.10 -19.72
N LYS A 54 -3.93 12.54 -20.04
CA LYS A 54 -5.21 13.26 -20.06
C LYS A 54 -5.77 13.50 -18.66
N PHE A 55 -5.29 12.75 -17.66
CA PHE A 55 -5.67 12.93 -16.26
C PHE A 55 -4.82 14.02 -15.62
N PRO A 56 -5.41 14.88 -14.77
CA PRO A 56 -4.67 15.91 -14.07
C PRO A 56 -3.67 15.28 -13.09
N ALA A 57 -2.47 15.86 -13.00
CA ALA A 57 -1.49 15.46 -12.02
C ALA A 57 -1.89 15.92 -10.62
N VAL A 58 -1.59 15.09 -9.61
CA VAL A 58 -1.64 15.49 -8.20
C VAL A 58 -0.48 16.45 -7.94
N GLU A 59 -0.74 17.52 -7.20
CA GLU A 59 0.29 18.50 -6.84
C GLU A 59 1.31 17.85 -5.90
N VAL A 60 2.60 18.12 -6.11
CA VAL A 60 3.67 17.69 -5.19
C VAL A 60 3.87 18.78 -4.14
N SER A 61 3.79 18.41 -2.86
CA SER A 61 4.13 19.32 -1.77
C SER A 61 5.53 19.03 -1.23
N PHE A 62 6.33 20.08 -1.09
CA PHE A 62 7.63 20.03 -0.42
C PHE A 62 7.57 20.61 0.99
N ASP A 63 6.37 20.93 1.48
CA ASP A 63 6.18 21.45 2.83
C ASP A 63 6.47 20.36 3.86
N THR A 64 6.87 20.79 5.06
CA THR A 64 6.95 19.88 6.21
C THR A 64 5.54 19.39 6.54
N VAL A 65 5.41 18.09 6.74
CA VAL A 65 4.19 17.48 7.25
C VAL A 65 4.39 17.23 8.75
N GLU A 66 3.59 17.91 9.55
CA GLU A 66 3.66 17.85 11.01
C GLU A 66 3.09 16.52 11.54
N ASP A 67 3.50 16.17 12.76
CA ASP A 67 2.96 15.02 13.48
C ASP A 67 1.42 15.14 13.60
N ASP A 68 0.73 13.99 13.66
CA ASP A 68 -0.73 13.86 13.71
C ASP A 68 -1.47 14.44 12.49
N THR A 69 -0.76 14.87 11.43
CA THR A 69 -1.40 15.30 10.19
C THR A 69 -2.12 14.11 9.54
N PRO A 70 -3.44 14.21 9.26
CA PRO A 70 -4.16 13.16 8.54
C PRO A 70 -3.68 13.05 7.09
N THR A 71 -3.37 11.84 6.67
CA THR A 71 -2.98 11.52 5.29
C THR A 71 -3.80 10.36 4.74
N VAL A 72 -3.80 10.22 3.42
CA VAL A 72 -4.46 9.12 2.73
C VAL A 72 -3.44 8.38 1.87
N VAL A 73 -3.46 7.05 1.95
CA VAL A 73 -2.65 6.17 1.12
C VAL A 73 -3.57 5.37 0.22
N ARG A 74 -3.17 5.19 -1.05
CA ARG A 74 -3.99 4.51 -2.06
C ARG A 74 -3.19 3.44 -2.79
N GLY A 75 -3.83 2.31 -3.08
CA GLY A 75 -3.19 1.23 -3.79
C GLY A 75 -4.07 0.00 -4.03
N TRP A 76 -3.46 -1.03 -4.61
CA TRP A 76 -4.08 -2.30 -4.96
C TRP A 76 -3.39 -3.48 -4.27
N GLY A 77 -2.58 -3.20 -3.25
CA GLY A 77 -1.88 -4.21 -2.47
C GLY A 77 -2.82 -5.22 -1.82
N THR A 78 -2.22 -6.18 -1.14
CA THR A 78 -2.94 -7.21 -0.41
C THR A 78 -3.77 -6.58 0.71
N THR A 79 -5.00 -7.06 0.93
CA THR A 79 -5.86 -6.54 2.01
C THR A 79 -5.62 -7.22 3.36
N ALA A 80 -4.73 -8.21 3.38
CA ALA A 80 -4.27 -8.95 4.55
C ALA A 80 -2.88 -9.52 4.25
N SER A 81 -2.09 -9.80 5.30
CA SER A 81 -0.81 -10.51 5.15
C SER A 81 -1.01 -11.83 4.39
N GLU A 82 -0.20 -12.07 3.35
CA GLU A 82 -0.31 -13.24 2.45
C GLU A 82 -1.66 -13.36 1.70
N GLY A 83 -2.45 -12.28 1.67
CA GLY A 83 -3.73 -12.22 0.95
C GLY A 83 -3.58 -11.98 -0.56
N ALA A 84 -4.71 -11.93 -1.26
CA ALA A 84 -4.73 -11.54 -2.67
C ALA A 84 -4.70 -10.00 -2.81
N PRO A 85 -4.02 -9.45 -3.83
CA PRO A 85 -4.14 -8.04 -4.19
C PRO A 85 -5.58 -7.64 -4.49
N SER A 86 -5.96 -6.42 -4.15
CA SER A 86 -7.29 -5.91 -4.49
C SER A 86 -7.43 -5.72 -6.01
N LYS A 87 -8.59 -6.13 -6.56
CA LYS A 87 -8.92 -5.89 -7.98
C LYS A 87 -9.23 -4.42 -8.26
N VAL A 88 -9.68 -3.69 -7.24
CA VAL A 88 -10.09 -2.29 -7.32
C VAL A 88 -9.23 -1.43 -6.41
N LEU A 89 -9.08 -0.15 -6.74
CA LEU A 89 -8.29 0.77 -5.95
C LEU A 89 -8.91 0.93 -4.57
N LEU A 90 -8.10 0.76 -3.53
CA LEU A 90 -8.48 1.00 -2.15
C LEU A 90 -7.76 2.22 -1.60
N GLU A 91 -8.30 2.78 -0.53
CA GLU A 91 -7.67 3.85 0.22
C GLU A 91 -7.80 3.62 1.73
N VAL A 92 -6.81 4.10 2.48
CA VAL A 92 -6.78 4.06 3.94
C VAL A 92 -6.29 5.39 4.47
N GLY A 93 -6.97 5.92 5.48
CA GLY A 93 -6.52 7.08 6.24
C GLY A 93 -5.48 6.67 7.27
N VAL A 94 -4.36 7.40 7.33
CA VAL A 94 -3.30 7.19 8.31
C VAL A 94 -2.77 8.54 8.79
N ASP A 95 -2.54 8.67 10.09
CA ASP A 95 -1.99 9.90 10.66
C ASP A 95 -0.47 9.82 10.70
N VAL A 96 0.21 10.95 10.45
CA VAL A 96 1.66 11.04 10.56
C VAL A 96 2.11 10.77 12.00
N VAL A 97 3.15 9.94 12.13
CA VAL A 97 3.74 9.57 13.41
C VAL A 97 5.07 10.29 13.60
N ASN A 98 5.26 10.83 14.79
CA ASN A 98 6.54 11.39 15.22
C ASN A 98 7.71 10.44 14.92
N GLN A 99 8.79 10.98 14.36
CA GLN A 99 9.88 10.17 13.82
C GLN A 99 10.62 9.37 14.92
N GLU A 100 10.84 9.97 16.08
CA GLU A 100 11.49 9.30 17.21
C GLU A 100 10.62 8.17 17.76
N GLN A 101 9.31 8.42 17.89
CA GLN A 101 8.36 7.39 18.34
C GLN A 101 8.27 6.24 17.34
N CYS A 102 8.25 6.54 16.04
CA CYS A 102 8.28 5.55 14.97
C CYS A 102 9.54 4.69 15.04
N ALA A 103 10.71 5.32 15.21
CA ALA A 103 11.98 4.61 15.33
C ALA A 103 12.00 3.67 16.54
N GLU A 104 11.45 4.07 17.68
CA GLU A 104 11.36 3.21 18.86
C GLU A 104 10.39 2.03 18.65
N TRP A 105 9.25 2.27 18.02
CA TRP A 105 8.28 1.21 17.69
C TRP A 105 8.83 0.15 16.74
N LEU A 106 9.64 0.55 15.76
CA LEU A 106 10.18 -0.34 14.73
C LEU A 106 11.52 -1.00 15.11
N LYS A 107 12.12 -0.62 16.23
CA LYS A 107 13.45 -1.05 16.68
C LYS A 107 13.63 -2.55 16.80
N ASP A 108 12.60 -3.27 17.25
CA ASP A 108 12.64 -4.72 17.46
C ASP A 108 11.99 -5.51 16.30
N GLY A 109 11.49 -4.82 15.27
CA GLY A 109 10.72 -5.40 14.17
C GLY A 109 11.36 -5.28 12.78
N SER A 110 12.44 -4.52 12.64
CA SER A 110 13.09 -4.23 11.36
C SER A 110 14.60 -4.12 11.51
N ASP A 111 15.35 -4.59 10.51
CA ASP A 111 16.79 -4.33 10.38
C ASP A 111 17.08 -2.88 9.93
N PHE A 112 16.04 -2.14 9.50
CA PHE A 112 16.16 -0.76 9.04
C PHE A 112 15.93 0.25 10.17
N VAL A 113 16.71 1.33 10.13
CA VAL A 113 16.57 2.46 11.06
C VAL A 113 15.86 3.59 10.34
N VAL A 114 14.81 4.15 10.96
CA VAL A 114 14.10 5.32 10.43
C VAL A 114 15.07 6.51 10.33
N LYS A 115 15.20 7.08 9.12
CA LYS A 115 16.09 8.21 8.80
C LYS A 115 15.31 9.47 8.47
N ALA A 116 16.01 10.60 8.42
CA ALA A 116 15.41 11.90 8.09
C ALA A 116 14.75 11.96 6.70
N SER A 117 15.21 11.15 5.73
CA SER A 117 14.61 11.02 4.40
C SER A 117 13.31 10.20 4.40
N MET A 118 12.86 9.74 5.55
CA MET A 118 11.66 8.94 5.74
C MET A 118 10.60 9.70 6.54
N LEU A 119 9.35 9.32 6.33
CA LEU A 119 8.17 9.80 7.04
C LEU A 119 7.40 8.57 7.49
N CYS A 120 6.88 8.57 8.73
CA CYS A 120 6.08 7.47 9.24
C CYS A 120 4.61 7.88 9.35
N ALA A 121 3.70 6.94 9.10
CA ALA A 121 2.27 7.16 9.32
C ALA A 121 1.55 5.85 9.67
N GLY A 122 0.46 5.96 10.45
CA GLY A 122 -0.38 4.84 10.88
C GLY A 122 0.09 4.23 12.19
N GLY A 123 0.02 2.90 12.30
CA GLY A 123 0.37 2.17 13.53
C GLY A 123 -0.79 2.05 14.53
N LYS A 124 -2.00 2.44 14.15
CA LYS A 124 -3.22 1.95 14.80
C LYS A 124 -3.61 0.60 14.20
N GLU A 125 -4.32 -0.20 14.98
CA GLU A 125 -4.79 -1.52 14.52
C GLU A 125 -5.78 -1.36 13.35
N GLY A 126 -5.59 -2.12 12.28
CA GLY A 126 -6.44 -2.02 11.08
C GLY A 126 -6.00 -0.97 10.04
N GLU A 127 -4.96 -0.18 10.33
CA GLU A 127 -4.53 0.95 9.49
C GLU A 127 -3.11 0.76 8.93
N SER A 128 -2.96 0.27 7.70
CA SER A 128 -1.67 0.29 6.98
C SER A 128 -1.81 -0.05 5.49
N PRO A 129 -1.00 0.54 4.60
CA PRO A 129 -0.70 -0.10 3.32
C PRO A 129 -0.04 -1.46 3.54
N CYS A 130 -0.09 -2.33 2.52
CA CYS A 130 0.40 -3.70 2.62
C CYS A 130 1.23 -4.11 1.41
N GLN A 131 1.50 -5.41 1.24
CA GLN A 131 2.36 -5.87 0.14
C GLN A 131 1.74 -5.51 -1.20
N GLY A 132 2.55 -4.90 -2.08
CA GLY A 132 2.11 -4.46 -3.42
C GLY A 132 1.75 -2.98 -3.51
N ASP A 133 1.72 -2.26 -2.39
CA ASP A 133 1.50 -0.80 -2.39
C ASP A 133 2.80 0.02 -2.55
N SER A 134 3.99 -0.61 -2.57
CA SER A 134 5.27 0.09 -2.74
C SER A 134 5.28 0.99 -3.99
N GLY A 135 5.74 2.23 -3.82
CA GLY A 135 5.67 3.26 -4.85
C GLY A 135 4.33 4.02 -4.90
N GLY A 136 3.32 3.56 -4.14
CA GLY A 136 2.02 4.19 -4.04
C GLY A 136 2.07 5.57 -3.35
N PRO A 137 1.11 6.46 -3.65
CA PRO A 137 1.09 7.82 -3.13
C PRO A 137 0.59 7.87 -1.69
N MET A 138 1.21 8.72 -0.88
CA MET A 138 0.64 9.25 0.36
C MET A 138 0.35 10.75 0.18
N THR A 139 -0.90 11.14 0.39
CA THR A 139 -1.37 12.52 0.16
C THR A 139 -1.92 13.17 1.43
N VAL A 140 -1.75 14.49 1.53
CA VAL A 140 -2.55 15.33 2.42
C VAL A 140 -3.72 15.89 1.62
N GLU A 141 -4.93 15.70 2.16
CA GLU A 141 -6.17 16.20 1.55
C GLU A 141 -6.57 17.51 2.24
N SER A 142 -6.73 18.59 1.49
CA SER A 142 -7.18 19.88 2.02
C SER A 142 -8.01 20.65 0.99
N ASN A 143 -9.15 21.18 1.43
CA ASN A 143 -10.05 21.99 0.60
C ASN A 143 -10.42 21.36 -0.76
N GLY A 144 -10.59 20.03 -0.79
CA GLY A 144 -10.90 19.28 -2.01
C GLY A 144 -9.72 19.10 -2.97
N SER A 145 -8.49 19.37 -2.52
CA SER A 145 -7.25 19.12 -3.26
C SER A 145 -6.36 18.14 -2.52
N ALA A 146 -5.73 17.23 -3.28
CA ALA A 146 -4.75 16.29 -2.78
C ALA A 146 -3.34 16.81 -3.10
N LYS A 147 -2.42 16.70 -2.14
CA LYS A 147 -0.99 16.96 -2.36
C LYS A 147 -0.15 15.76 -1.98
N LEU A 148 0.72 15.31 -2.87
CA LEU A 148 1.68 14.23 -2.62
C LEU A 148 2.74 14.69 -1.61
N VAL A 149 2.87 13.94 -0.52
CA VAL A 149 3.83 14.22 0.56
C VAL A 149 4.75 13.05 0.88
N GLY A 150 4.38 11.83 0.46
CA GLY A 150 5.19 10.64 0.63
C GLY A 150 4.95 9.58 -0.43
N VAL A 151 5.87 8.63 -0.50
CA VAL A 151 5.80 7.45 -1.37
C VAL A 151 5.98 6.21 -0.51
N VAL A 152 5.06 5.24 -0.60
CA VAL A 152 5.14 3.99 0.17
C VAL A 152 6.47 3.30 -0.11
N SER A 153 7.25 3.01 0.92
CA SER A 153 8.57 2.39 0.78
C SER A 153 8.62 1.02 1.46
N TRP A 154 8.49 0.96 2.79
CA TRP A 154 8.59 -0.28 3.56
C TRP A 154 7.75 -0.25 4.83
N GLY A 155 7.61 -1.40 5.49
CA GLY A 155 6.89 -1.56 6.75
C GLY A 155 7.16 -2.92 7.36
N VAL A 156 6.68 -3.13 8.59
CA VAL A 156 6.79 -4.41 9.32
C VAL A 156 5.39 -4.97 9.51
N GLU A 157 5.05 -6.01 8.76
CA GLU A 157 3.69 -6.55 8.70
C GLU A 157 2.66 -5.47 8.30
N CYS A 158 1.38 -5.84 8.20
CA CYS A 158 0.32 -4.91 7.82
C CYS A 158 -0.72 -4.77 8.92
N ALA A 159 -1.15 -3.55 9.16
CA ALA A 159 -2.29 -3.20 10.03
C ALA A 159 -2.13 -3.64 11.50
N ILE A 160 -0.88 -3.77 11.95
CA ILE A 160 -0.54 -4.13 13.34
C ILE A 160 -0.32 -2.87 14.17
N LYS A 161 -0.89 -2.86 15.37
CA LYS A 161 -0.68 -1.79 16.34
C LYS A 161 0.80 -1.56 16.63
N ASN A 162 1.21 -0.30 16.66
CA ASN A 162 2.58 0.18 16.84
C ASN A 162 3.55 -0.32 15.76
N LYS A 163 3.06 -0.67 14.56
CA LYS A 163 3.90 -0.95 13.38
C LYS A 163 3.48 -0.05 12.22
N PRO A 164 3.86 1.24 12.25
CA PRO A 164 3.50 2.17 11.19
C PRO A 164 4.16 1.81 9.86
N GLY A 165 3.57 2.26 8.77
CA GLY A 165 4.23 2.26 7.46
C GLY A 165 5.30 3.34 7.39
N VAL A 166 6.34 3.09 6.59
CA VAL A 166 7.43 4.03 6.34
C VAL A 166 7.45 4.42 4.87
N TYR A 167 7.47 5.73 4.65
CA TYR A 167 7.33 6.37 3.36
C TYR A 167 8.58 7.21 3.07
N SER A 168 8.97 7.30 1.80
CA SER A 168 9.97 8.30 1.39
C SER A 168 9.41 9.70 1.53
N ARG A 169 10.10 10.57 2.26
CA ARG A 169 9.68 11.94 2.58
C ARG A 169 9.96 12.87 1.39
N ILE A 170 8.91 13.31 0.70
CA ILE A 170 9.03 14.12 -0.54
C ILE A 170 9.80 15.42 -0.32
N SER A 171 9.60 16.11 0.81
CA SER A 171 10.28 17.37 1.11
C SER A 171 11.82 17.23 1.12
N THR A 172 12.36 16.06 1.50
CA THR A 172 13.81 15.80 1.48
C THR A 172 14.37 15.47 0.10
N ALA A 173 13.48 15.13 -0.84
CA ALA A 173 13.82 14.82 -2.23
C ALA A 173 13.53 16.01 -3.18
N ARG A 174 13.27 17.21 -2.64
CA ARG A 174 12.93 18.40 -3.43
C ARG A 174 13.90 18.65 -4.59
N ASP A 175 15.18 18.76 -4.30
CA ASP A 175 16.21 19.05 -5.31
C ASP A 175 16.24 18.02 -6.44
N PHE A 176 15.82 16.79 -6.16
CA PHE A 176 15.71 15.73 -7.14
C PHE A 176 14.40 15.82 -7.94
N ILE A 177 13.25 16.05 -7.30
CA ILE A 177 11.93 15.98 -7.94
C ILE A 177 11.59 17.27 -8.69
N GLU A 178 11.89 18.43 -8.09
CA GLU A 178 11.47 19.76 -8.59
C GLU A 178 11.86 19.98 -10.06
N PRO A 179 13.08 19.64 -10.55
CA PRO A 179 13.45 19.82 -11.96
C PRO A 179 12.55 19.07 -12.98
N TYR A 180 11.81 18.05 -12.55
CA TYR A 180 10.94 17.24 -13.42
C TYR A 180 9.47 17.71 -13.41
N LEU A 181 9.12 18.74 -12.63
CA LEU A 181 7.77 19.30 -12.58
C LEU A 181 7.58 20.36 -13.67
N LYS A 182 6.41 20.35 -14.33
CA LYS A 182 6.10 21.22 -15.50
C LYS A 182 6.17 22.74 -15.23
N ASN A 183 6.08 23.16 -13.97
CA ASN A 183 6.04 24.58 -13.57
C ASN A 183 7.33 25.05 -12.86
N SER A 184 8.40 24.25 -12.92
CA SER A 184 9.64 24.61 -12.23
C SER A 184 10.40 25.72 -12.96
N PRO A 185 10.82 26.78 -12.25
CA PRO A 185 11.61 27.84 -12.86
C PRO A 185 12.98 27.28 -13.27
N THR A 186 13.20 27.22 -14.58
CA THR A 186 14.49 27.08 -15.30
C THR A 186 15.10 25.67 -15.48
N SER A 187 15.07 25.24 -16.75
CA SER A 187 16.17 24.70 -17.58
C SER A 187 17.03 23.57 -17.01
N VAL A 188 16.79 22.37 -17.53
CA VAL A 188 17.62 21.16 -17.41
C VAL A 188 18.99 21.34 -18.09
N PRO A 189 20.12 21.11 -17.39
CA PRO A 189 21.27 20.41 -17.96
C PRO A 189 21.11 18.92 -17.61
N GLY A 190 21.12 18.06 -18.63
CA GLY A 190 20.86 16.63 -18.48
C GLY A 190 21.81 15.92 -17.52
N PRO A 191 21.42 14.73 -17.00
CA PRO A 191 22.22 14.00 -16.03
C PRO A 191 23.53 13.52 -16.64
N THR A 192 24.65 13.99 -16.06
CA THR A 192 25.99 13.49 -16.36
C THR A 192 26.11 12.05 -15.84
N LYS A 193 26.24 11.10 -16.76
CA LYS A 193 26.49 9.68 -16.51
C LYS A 193 27.69 9.47 -15.56
N PRO A 194 27.56 8.74 -14.45
CA PRO A 194 28.71 8.31 -13.66
C PRO A 194 29.49 7.18 -14.35
N THR A 195 30.80 7.39 -14.47
CA THR A 195 31.80 6.50 -15.04
C THR A 195 32.09 5.31 -14.12
N THR A 196 32.21 4.13 -14.74
CA THR A 196 32.50 2.80 -14.19
C THR A 196 33.82 2.69 -13.42
N MET A 197 33.88 1.82 -12.38
CA MET A 197 34.95 0.83 -12.04
C MET A 197 34.90 0.44 -10.53
N PRO A 198 35.52 -0.67 -10.06
CA PRO A 198 35.27 -2.08 -10.40
C PRO A 198 34.99 -2.99 -9.17
N ASN A 199 34.29 -4.08 -9.47
CA ASN A 199 34.07 -5.37 -8.77
C ASN A 199 34.90 -5.69 -7.51
N ALA A 200 34.21 -6.07 -6.42
CA ALA A 200 34.77 -6.82 -5.30
C ALA A 200 33.93 -8.07 -5.00
N THR A 201 34.48 -9.21 -5.38
CA THR A 201 33.97 -10.58 -5.21
C THR A 201 34.00 -11.00 -3.75
N THR A 202 32.87 -11.42 -3.16
CA THR A 202 32.90 -12.26 -1.94
C THR A 202 31.81 -13.33 -1.99
N LYS A 203 32.21 -14.57 -1.69
CA LYS A 203 31.45 -15.81 -1.88
C LYS A 203 30.32 -16.01 -0.85
N ARG A 204 29.22 -16.54 -1.37
CA ARG A 204 28.03 -17.09 -0.69
C ARG A 204 28.33 -18.38 0.10
N PRO A 205 27.78 -18.52 1.32
CA PRO A 205 27.56 -19.82 1.93
C PRO A 205 26.10 -20.28 1.75
N THR A 206 25.95 -21.53 1.32
CA THR A 206 24.71 -22.32 1.21
C THR A 206 24.41 -23.07 2.51
N THR A 207 23.17 -23.04 3.00
CA THR A 207 22.62 -24.12 3.85
C THR A 207 21.11 -24.24 3.68
N ALA A 208 20.63 -25.48 3.78
CA ALA A 208 19.37 -26.01 3.29
C ALA A 208 18.17 -25.84 4.24
N SER A 209 16.98 -25.92 3.62
CA SER A 209 15.64 -25.99 4.21
C SER A 209 15.39 -27.29 4.99
N PRO A 210 14.47 -27.26 5.97
CA PRO A 210 13.48 -28.33 6.12
C PRO A 210 12.02 -27.79 6.12
N GLY A 211 11.13 -28.56 5.50
CA GLY A 211 9.67 -28.34 5.45
C GLY A 211 8.90 -28.70 6.73
N PRO A 212 7.56 -28.70 6.68
CA PRO A 212 6.70 -28.21 7.77
C PRO A 212 6.19 -29.31 8.72
N THR A 213 5.95 -28.93 9.98
CA THR A 213 5.25 -29.76 10.98
C THR A 213 4.17 -28.95 11.71
N LYS A 214 2.94 -29.48 11.67
CA LYS A 214 1.73 -29.02 12.38
C LYS A 214 1.83 -29.27 13.90
N PRO A 215 1.33 -28.33 14.73
CA PRO A 215 0.44 -28.68 15.87
C PRO A 215 -0.71 -27.66 16.02
N THR A 216 -2.00 -28.01 15.94
CA THR A 216 -2.92 -28.67 16.92
C THR A 216 -3.23 -27.87 18.20
N THR A 217 -4.51 -27.47 18.32
CA THR A 217 -5.39 -27.22 19.50
C THR A 217 -5.55 -25.80 20.09
N MET A 218 -6.83 -25.49 20.39
CA MET A 218 -7.46 -24.24 20.88
C MET A 218 -7.18 -23.91 22.37
N PRO A 219 -7.72 -22.79 22.93
CA PRO A 219 -9.09 -22.85 23.51
C PRO A 219 -10.00 -21.59 23.36
N ASN A 220 -11.30 -21.91 23.26
CA ASN A 220 -12.52 -21.24 23.74
C ASN A 220 -12.87 -19.78 23.39
N ALA A 221 -13.92 -19.65 22.58
CA ALA A 221 -14.81 -18.50 22.51
C ALA A 221 -16.03 -18.68 23.44
N THR A 222 -16.34 -17.65 24.21
CA THR A 222 -17.52 -17.59 25.09
C THR A 222 -18.72 -17.04 24.31
N THR A 223 -19.77 -17.85 24.25
CA THR A 223 -21.05 -17.57 23.59
C THR A 223 -21.82 -16.42 24.24
N MET A 224 -22.27 -15.44 23.43
CA MET A 224 -23.49 -14.68 23.73
C MET A 224 -24.47 -14.79 22.56
N ARG A 225 -25.72 -15.07 22.93
CA ARG A 225 -26.90 -15.24 22.07
C ARG A 225 -27.76 -13.97 22.15
N PRO A 226 -28.44 -13.59 21.06
CA PRO A 226 -29.86 -13.19 21.15
C PRO A 226 -30.72 -13.85 20.04
N THR A 227 -31.73 -14.66 20.36
CA THR A 227 -33.19 -14.35 20.43
C THR A 227 -33.87 -13.92 19.13
N THR A 228 -34.46 -14.92 18.47
CA THR A 228 -35.78 -15.01 17.79
C THR A 228 -36.42 -13.79 17.11
N ALA A 229 -36.63 -14.01 15.81
CA ALA A 229 -37.80 -13.64 14.99
C ALA A 229 -37.87 -12.21 14.41
N ALA A 230 -37.11 -11.99 13.34
CA ALA A 230 -37.52 -11.12 12.23
C ALA A 230 -37.58 -11.97 10.95
N ARG A 231 -38.62 -11.72 10.14
CA ARG A 231 -39.03 -12.50 8.95
C ARG A 231 -37.87 -12.87 8.02
N LYS A 232 -37.88 -14.13 7.56
CA LYS A 232 -37.18 -14.65 6.38
C LYS A 232 -37.55 -13.81 5.14
N LEU A 233 -36.83 -12.73 4.86
CA LEU A 233 -36.92 -12.04 3.57
C LEU A 233 -35.83 -12.52 2.60
N GLY A 234 -34.62 -12.82 3.11
CA GLY A 234 -33.46 -13.14 2.27
C GLY A 234 -33.49 -14.46 1.51
N CYS A 235 -33.94 -15.56 2.13
CA CYS A 235 -33.94 -16.87 1.46
C CYS A 235 -35.14 -17.12 0.52
N ALA A 236 -36.00 -16.13 0.26
CA ALA A 236 -37.14 -16.35 -0.63
C ALA A 236 -36.72 -16.49 -2.11
N THR A 237 -35.62 -15.82 -2.49
CA THR A 237 -35.08 -15.80 -3.86
C THR A 237 -33.63 -16.31 -3.93
N CYS A 238 -33.03 -16.62 -2.79
CA CYS A 238 -31.63 -17.01 -2.67
C CYS A 238 -31.50 -18.52 -2.46
N GLY A 239 -30.64 -19.19 -3.25
CA GLY A 239 -30.30 -20.61 -3.08
C GLY A 239 -28.86 -20.86 -2.59
N VAL A 240 -28.17 -19.79 -2.17
CA VAL A 240 -26.75 -19.77 -1.79
C VAL A 240 -26.59 -18.90 -0.53
N CYS A 241 -25.39 -18.39 -0.23
CA CYS A 241 -25.21 -17.52 0.92
C CYS A 241 -25.84 -16.14 0.70
N TYR A 242 -26.79 -15.77 1.54
CA TYR A 242 -27.46 -14.46 1.52
C TYR A 242 -26.82 -13.53 2.56
N PHE A 243 -26.49 -12.30 2.14
CA PHE A 243 -25.95 -11.24 3.00
C PHE A 243 -27.01 -10.14 3.19
N PRO A 244 -27.59 -9.99 4.40
CA PRO A 244 -28.64 -9.00 4.64
C PRO A 244 -28.20 -7.53 4.51
N GLY A 245 -26.93 -7.24 4.77
CA GLY A 245 -26.38 -5.89 4.65
C GLY A 245 -26.35 -5.37 3.21
N ASP A 246 -26.18 -6.28 2.25
CA ASP A 246 -26.03 -5.98 0.83
C ASP A 246 -27.27 -6.37 -0.01
N ASP A 247 -28.29 -6.97 0.63
CA ASP A 247 -29.49 -7.55 -0.02
C ASP A 247 -29.13 -8.44 -1.24
N ASN A 248 -28.07 -9.24 -1.11
CA ASN A 248 -27.49 -10.00 -2.23
C ASN A 248 -27.12 -11.45 -1.89
N CYS A 249 -27.03 -12.27 -2.94
CA CYS A 249 -26.71 -13.69 -2.92
C CYS A 249 -25.34 -13.95 -3.54
N PHE A 250 -24.46 -14.63 -2.80
CA PHE A 250 -23.12 -14.96 -3.26
C PHE A 250 -22.99 -16.47 -3.50
N SER A 251 -22.87 -16.87 -4.76
CA SER A 251 -22.74 -18.27 -5.18
C SER A 251 -21.37 -18.88 -4.88
N ASP A 252 -20.36 -18.04 -4.67
CA ASP A 252 -18.97 -18.46 -4.52
C ASP A 252 -18.60 -18.77 -3.06
N PHE A 253 -19.53 -18.52 -2.13
CA PHE A 253 -19.36 -18.87 -0.73
C PHE A 253 -19.88 -20.30 -0.52
N SER A 254 -19.04 -21.15 0.08
CA SER A 254 -19.49 -22.44 0.59
C SER A 254 -20.46 -22.25 1.77
N LYS A 255 -21.12 -23.34 2.18
CA LYS A 255 -21.93 -23.32 3.40
C LYS A 255 -21.07 -22.96 4.62
N GLU A 256 -19.87 -23.51 4.69
CA GLU A 256 -18.91 -23.25 5.76
C GLU A 256 -18.47 -21.78 5.79
N ASP A 257 -18.17 -21.18 4.64
CA ASP A 257 -17.85 -19.75 4.56
C ASP A 257 -19.05 -18.90 4.99
N CYS A 258 -20.25 -19.26 4.52
CA CYS A 258 -21.47 -18.54 4.87
C CYS A 258 -21.76 -18.58 6.38
N GLU A 259 -21.55 -19.72 7.02
CA GLU A 259 -21.70 -19.89 8.47
C GLU A 259 -20.58 -19.17 9.25
N TYR A 260 -19.36 -19.13 8.72
CA TYR A 260 -18.22 -18.41 9.32
C TYR A 260 -18.49 -16.91 9.46
N TYR A 261 -19.10 -16.28 8.44
CA TYR A 261 -19.42 -14.85 8.47
C TYR A 261 -20.72 -14.51 9.20
N SER A 262 -21.53 -15.51 9.59
CA SER A 262 -22.85 -15.30 10.21
C SER A 262 -22.80 -14.49 11.52
N PRO A 263 -21.83 -14.71 12.44
CA PRO A 263 -21.75 -13.94 13.68
C PRO A 263 -21.43 -12.45 13.47
N GLN A 264 -20.74 -12.10 12.38
CA GLN A 264 -20.26 -10.74 12.12
C GLN A 264 -21.21 -9.95 11.21
N HIS A 265 -21.76 -10.62 10.21
CA HIS A 265 -22.52 -9.98 9.12
C HIS A 265 -23.99 -10.42 9.06
N GLY A 266 -24.42 -11.34 9.93
CA GLY A 266 -25.79 -11.86 9.94
C GLY A 266 -26.16 -12.67 8.69
N THR A 267 -25.15 -13.21 7.99
CA THR A 267 -25.33 -14.01 6.77
C THR A 267 -26.18 -15.25 7.03
N LEU A 268 -26.91 -15.67 5.98
CA LEU A 268 -27.85 -16.77 6.03
C LEU A 268 -27.63 -17.71 4.84
N TRP A 269 -27.30 -18.97 5.13
CA TRP A 269 -27.24 -19.99 4.08
C TRP A 269 -28.64 -20.40 3.64
N CYS A 270 -28.94 -20.25 2.34
CA CYS A 270 -30.25 -20.52 1.75
C CYS A 270 -30.27 -21.72 0.78
N GLY A 271 -29.15 -22.43 0.63
CA GLY A 271 -29.09 -23.67 -0.15
C GLY A 271 -29.75 -24.85 0.58
N ASN A 272 -30.28 -25.81 -0.19
CA ASN A 272 -30.84 -27.06 0.33
C ASN A 272 -29.80 -27.96 1.01
#